data_AF-A0AAD7XN14-F1
#
_entry.id   AF-A0AAD7XN14-F1
#
_cell.length_a   1.000
_cell.length_b   1.000
_cell.length_c   1.000
_cell.angle_alpha   90.00
_cell.angle_beta   90.00
_cell.angle_gamma   90.00
#
_symmetry.space_group_name_H-M   'P 1'
#
loop_
_entity.id
_entity.type
_entity.pdbx_description
1 polymer ?
#
loop_
_entity_poly.entity_id
_entity_poly.type
_entity_poly.pdbx_seq_one_letter_code
_entity_poly.pdbx_strand_id
1 'polypeptide(L)'
;AVPAARTLWRASELEEEEVDDDDAERAETAWSNTSLVGCRVSVLLENREWSEGLVTQYHRSSGKHCVEFRHSGARRWLVMLRTAFYIVDRCNSALSEETKEPDGSLNSKGLPEPWTFSEDLSLAYAKAQSTMHECYGRRVQETGHKTLGHTCVTEEDKRAACEIHGSLLYGELLPRGVNKALDERHLDARRATSLFDLGMGTGKVAMQAFLQFPNLRRVYGVELSSARFKVAEEALLILASSATSSHEPNVRVQSHVKGESLTVVKTTTKQTLEIAHGNLFATRDLDHADVVMLETEIPSNAFPQFSTLLDSAREGCRVLTYLDLRKVWQLPGRPFPFRQLESNRSFADRYPTSWSVHRGHHLFLWVKVLKPSSHASYYYGHPSLAVQAAAGKCLGTLISSPASHQQVSPADSPATQRGGGGGATASVATCTKPGPPNRAPTPTAGTKTPTKTKRGLPQSAAAAAAAAAKDWGAEDVACNPKWPALVSRSASKKAAQKSSCIIS
;
A
#
# COMPACT_ATOMS: atom_id res chain seq x y z
N ALA A 1 34.13 -0.09 70.58
CA ALA A 1 34.69 -1.25 69.84
C ALA A 1 34.73 -0.91 68.36
N VAL A 2 35.85 -1.19 67.69
CA VAL A 2 36.09 -1.07 66.23
C VAL A 2 35.48 -2.34 65.58
N PRO A 3 34.81 -2.33 64.39
CA PRO A 3 35.40 -1.98 63.08
C PRO A 3 34.40 -1.28 62.10
N ALA A 4 34.65 -1.01 60.81
CA ALA A 4 35.81 -1.21 59.92
C ALA A 4 35.93 0.00 58.96
N ALA A 5 37.14 0.28 58.44
CA ALA A 5 37.33 1.36 57.46
C ALA A 5 36.86 0.96 56.05
N ARG A 6 36.26 1.91 55.31
CA ARG A 6 36.02 1.78 53.86
C ARG A 6 37.28 2.18 53.09
N THR A 7 37.83 1.25 52.32
CA THR A 7 38.93 1.52 51.38
C THR A 7 38.37 2.28 50.16
N LEU A 8 38.93 3.45 49.85
CA LEU A 8 38.75 4.06 48.53
C LEU A 8 39.52 3.23 47.50
N TRP A 9 38.88 2.93 46.36
CA TRP A 9 39.60 2.67 45.11
C TRP A 9 39.22 3.73 44.09
N ARG A 10 40.22 4.21 43.34
CA ARG A 10 40.05 5.14 42.24
C ARG A 10 39.24 4.45 41.13
N ALA A 11 38.38 5.20 40.46
CA ALA A 11 38.07 4.88 39.07
C ALA A 11 39.34 5.14 38.25
N SER A 12 39.92 4.08 37.69
CA SER A 12 40.86 4.18 36.58
C SER A 12 40.09 4.54 35.31
N GLU A 13 40.75 5.23 34.38
CA GLU A 13 40.21 5.43 33.04
C GLU A 13 39.77 4.08 32.43
N LEU A 14 38.56 4.04 31.90
CA LEU A 14 38.21 3.09 30.86
C LEU A 14 38.58 3.76 29.54
N GLU A 15 39.58 3.20 28.87
CA GLU A 15 39.88 3.55 27.49
C GLU A 15 38.64 3.22 26.65
N GLU A 16 38.16 4.18 25.87
CA GLU A 16 37.11 3.94 24.89
C GLU A 16 37.74 3.09 23.77
N GLU A 17 37.44 1.79 23.73
CA GLU A 17 37.76 0.96 22.56
C GLU A 17 37.01 1.53 21.34
N GLU A 18 37.76 2.16 20.44
CA GLU A 18 37.29 2.44 19.08
C GLU A 18 37.03 1.09 18.40
N VAL A 19 35.76 0.67 18.39
CA VAL A 19 35.29 -0.41 17.54
C VAL A 19 35.17 0.15 16.13
N ASP A 20 36.02 -0.32 15.22
CA ASP A 20 35.93 -0.04 13.78
C ASP A 20 34.65 -0.66 13.19
N ASP A 21 33.55 0.09 13.27
CA ASP A 21 32.26 -0.16 12.60
C ASP A 21 32.40 0.09 11.06
N ASP A 22 33.31 -0.62 10.42
CA ASP A 22 33.40 -0.67 8.95
C ASP A 22 32.28 -1.55 8.35
N ASP A 23 31.76 -1.11 7.20
CA ASP A 23 30.79 -1.81 6.34
C ASP A 23 29.38 -2.11 6.90
N ALA A 24 28.88 -1.27 7.81
CA ALA A 24 27.43 -1.07 7.92
C ALA A 24 26.91 -0.32 6.68
N GLU A 25 26.38 -1.05 5.67
CA GLU A 25 25.71 -0.48 4.49
C GLU A 25 24.57 0.49 4.89
N ARG A 26 24.91 1.76 5.02
CA ARG A 26 23.94 2.83 5.27
C ARG A 26 23.04 2.94 4.03
N ALA A 27 21.81 2.47 4.17
CA ALA A 27 20.76 2.57 3.17
C ALA A 27 20.84 3.89 2.40
N GLU A 28 21.25 3.81 1.13
CA GLU A 28 21.39 4.99 0.28
C GLU A 28 20.00 5.61 0.10
N THR A 29 19.77 6.76 0.71
CA THR A 29 18.65 7.61 0.33
C THR A 29 18.75 7.88 -1.17
N ALA A 30 17.64 8.04 -1.89
CA ALA A 30 17.56 8.18 -3.35
C ALA A 30 18.34 9.37 -4.00
N TRP A 31 19.16 10.06 -3.21
CA TRP A 31 20.09 11.11 -3.59
C TRP A 31 21.47 10.71 -3.07
N SER A 32 22.43 10.47 -3.97
CA SER A 32 23.83 10.32 -3.53
C SER A 32 24.27 11.64 -2.88
N ASN A 33 25.07 11.58 -1.82
CA ASN A 33 25.34 12.79 -1.03
C ASN A 33 26.01 13.92 -1.84
N THR A 34 26.74 13.60 -2.90
CA THR A 34 27.30 14.58 -3.85
C THR A 34 26.27 15.20 -4.80
N SER A 35 25.17 14.49 -5.14
CA SER A 35 24.16 14.96 -6.11
C SER A 35 23.41 16.22 -5.68
N LEU A 36 23.44 16.57 -4.39
CA LEU A 36 22.85 17.81 -3.89
C LEU A 36 23.69 19.05 -4.25
N VAL A 37 24.99 18.92 -4.57
CA VAL A 37 25.83 20.07 -4.91
C VAL A 37 25.34 20.76 -6.18
N GLY A 38 25.20 22.08 -6.12
CA GLY A 38 24.57 22.93 -7.12
C GLY A 38 23.04 23.04 -7.00
N CYS A 39 22.36 22.17 -6.24
CA CYS A 39 20.91 22.27 -6.08
C CYS A 39 20.51 23.52 -5.26
N ARG A 40 19.42 24.18 -5.66
CA ARG A 40 18.73 25.17 -4.81
C ARG A 40 17.82 24.40 -3.86
N VAL A 41 18.03 24.56 -2.57
CA VAL A 41 17.28 23.90 -1.51
C VAL A 41 16.58 24.94 -0.64
N SER A 42 15.43 24.58 -0.09
CA SER A 42 14.78 25.31 0.98
C SER A 42 14.89 24.45 2.24
N VAL A 43 15.39 25.06 3.31
CA VAL A 43 15.79 24.36 4.52
C VAL A 43 15.10 24.97 5.73
N LEU A 44 14.55 24.12 6.59
CA LEU A 44 13.97 24.54 7.87
C LEU A 44 15.09 24.76 8.89
N LEU A 45 15.30 26.01 9.31
CA LEU A 45 16.34 26.38 10.28
C LEU A 45 15.83 26.27 11.73
N GLU A 46 16.74 26.41 12.69
CA GLU A 46 16.48 26.29 14.14
C GLU A 46 15.40 27.26 14.65
N ASN A 47 15.27 28.43 14.02
CA ASN A 47 14.21 29.41 14.30
C ASN A 47 12.83 28.99 13.76
N ARG A 48 12.71 27.80 13.17
CA ARG A 48 11.52 27.24 12.50
C ARG A 48 11.07 27.99 11.26
N GLU A 49 11.95 28.78 10.65
CA GLU A 49 11.71 29.45 9.37
C GLU A 49 12.35 28.66 8.22
N TRP A 50 11.67 28.65 7.07
CA TRP A 50 12.21 28.11 5.83
C TRP A 50 13.10 29.15 5.16
N SER A 51 14.34 28.77 4.85
CA SER A 51 15.30 29.62 4.14
C SER A 51 15.80 28.95 2.87
N GLU A 52 15.75 29.65 1.74
CA GLU A 52 16.33 29.19 0.48
C GLU A 52 17.84 29.42 0.42
N GLY A 53 18.57 28.42 -0.07
CA GLY A 53 20.00 28.54 -0.35
C GLY A 53 20.47 27.62 -1.47
N LEU A 54 21.70 27.85 -1.93
CA LEU A 54 22.40 27.02 -2.91
C LEU A 54 23.33 26.07 -2.17
N VAL A 55 23.26 24.76 -2.45
CA VAL A 55 24.26 23.82 -1.95
C VAL A 55 25.55 24.02 -2.74
N THR A 56 26.59 24.58 -2.11
CA THR A 56 27.85 24.92 -2.79
C THR A 56 28.91 23.82 -2.70
N GLN A 57 28.88 23.00 -1.65
CA GLN A 57 29.91 21.99 -1.37
C GLN A 57 29.33 20.81 -0.59
N TYR A 58 29.98 19.64 -0.68
CA TYR A 58 29.70 18.47 0.16
C TYR A 58 31.01 17.94 0.76
N HIS A 59 31.00 17.60 2.06
CA HIS A 59 32.18 17.15 2.80
C HIS A 59 32.07 15.66 3.13
N ARG A 60 32.72 14.81 2.32
CA ARG A 60 32.54 13.35 2.31
C ARG A 60 32.67 12.69 3.68
N SER A 61 33.71 13.01 4.46
CA SER A 61 33.94 12.38 5.76
C SER A 61 33.01 12.84 6.90
N SER A 62 32.25 13.93 6.73
CA SER A 62 31.34 14.45 7.77
C SER A 62 29.86 14.36 7.39
N GLY A 63 29.54 13.97 6.16
CA GLY A 63 28.17 13.91 5.66
C GLY A 63 27.47 15.28 5.58
N LYS A 64 28.22 16.39 5.60
CA LYS A 64 27.68 17.75 5.63
C LYS A 64 27.67 18.43 4.26
N HIS A 65 26.64 19.22 4.03
CA HIS A 65 26.45 20.06 2.84
C HIS A 65 26.60 21.53 3.22
N CYS A 66 27.37 22.30 2.45
CA CYS A 66 27.51 23.75 2.64
C CYS A 66 26.40 24.48 1.88
N VAL A 67 25.40 25.00 2.58
CA VAL A 67 24.30 25.77 2.00
C VAL A 67 24.57 27.27 2.15
N GLU A 68 24.55 27.99 1.03
CA GLU A 68 24.67 29.45 0.95
C GLU A 68 23.28 30.09 0.79
N PHE A 69 22.79 30.75 1.85
CA PHE A 69 21.42 31.25 1.90
C PHE A 69 21.22 32.55 1.12
N ARG A 70 20.24 32.57 0.21
CA ARG A 70 20.03 33.66 -0.76
C ARG A 70 19.71 35.02 -0.12
N HIS A 71 19.00 35.02 1.01
CA HIS A 71 18.56 36.26 1.66
C HIS A 71 19.65 36.90 2.53
N SER A 72 20.52 36.09 3.16
CA SER A 72 21.52 36.55 4.13
C SER A 72 22.97 36.48 3.63
N GLY A 73 23.23 35.78 2.51
CA GLY A 73 24.58 35.44 2.06
C GLY A 73 25.31 34.46 3.00
N ALA A 74 24.68 34.01 4.09
CA ALA A 74 25.32 33.19 5.10
C ALA A 74 25.56 31.77 4.57
N ARG A 75 26.77 31.25 4.74
CA ARG A 75 27.13 29.86 4.43
C ARG A 75 27.06 29.02 5.71
N ARG A 76 26.30 27.91 5.70
CA ARG A 76 26.20 26.97 6.84
C ARG A 76 26.44 25.54 6.39
N TRP A 77 27.16 24.77 7.21
CA TRP A 77 27.33 23.34 7.03
C TRP A 77 26.20 22.58 7.75
N LEU A 78 25.39 21.86 6.97
CA LEU A 78 24.19 21.17 7.45
C LEU A 78 24.28 19.67 7.18
N VAL A 79 23.83 18.84 8.12
CA VAL A 79 23.63 17.41 7.89
C VAL A 79 22.24 17.24 7.28
N MET A 80 22.14 17.20 5.95
CA MET A 80 20.84 17.21 5.25
C MET A 80 19.98 15.98 5.59
N LEU A 81 20.59 14.84 5.93
CA LEU A 81 19.89 13.65 6.45
C LEU A 81 19.19 13.88 7.81
N ARG A 82 19.56 14.93 8.56
CA ARG A 82 18.97 15.27 9.87
C ARG A 82 18.22 16.61 9.86
N THR A 83 18.16 17.29 8.71
CA THR A 83 17.55 18.62 8.57
C THR A 83 16.36 18.51 7.64
N ALA A 84 15.20 19.08 8.00
CA ALA A 84 14.07 19.09 7.09
C ALA A 84 14.35 20.06 5.92
N PHE A 85 14.35 19.55 4.69
CA PHE A 85 14.59 20.32 3.48
C PHE A 85 13.73 19.85 2.31
N TYR A 86 13.60 20.68 1.28
CA TYR A 86 13.16 20.25 -0.05
C TYR A 86 14.01 20.89 -1.15
N ILE A 87 14.11 20.20 -2.29
CA ILE A 87 14.86 20.69 -3.46
C ILE A 87 13.93 21.60 -4.28
N VAL A 88 14.24 22.90 -4.27
CA VAL A 88 13.55 23.94 -5.06
C VAL A 88 13.96 23.85 -6.52
N ASP A 89 15.23 23.56 -6.80
CA ASP A 89 15.81 23.52 -8.15
C ASP A 89 17.02 22.58 -8.20
N ARG A 90 17.32 22.00 -9.37
CA ARG A 90 18.51 21.17 -9.59
C ARG A 90 19.47 21.89 -10.55
N CYS A 91 20.77 21.80 -10.29
CA CYS A 91 21.76 22.32 -11.23
C CYS A 91 21.95 21.32 -12.37
N ASN A 92 21.36 21.60 -13.53
CA ASN A 92 21.51 20.76 -14.73
C ASN A 92 22.93 20.80 -15.33
N SER A 93 23.86 21.58 -14.75
CA SER A 93 25.19 21.87 -15.31
C SER A 93 26.30 20.90 -14.92
N ALA A 94 26.07 19.94 -14.01
CA ALA A 94 27.16 19.17 -13.38
C ALA A 94 27.09 17.63 -13.54
N LEU A 95 26.19 17.10 -14.37
CA LEU A 95 26.06 15.64 -14.58
C LEU A 95 26.54 15.19 -15.98
N SER A 96 27.73 14.60 -15.98
CA SER A 96 28.30 13.80 -17.07
C SER A 96 27.69 12.39 -17.12
N GLU A 97 26.97 12.14 -18.21
CA GLU A 97 26.60 10.86 -18.85
C GLU A 97 25.97 9.67 -18.09
N GLU A 98 26.35 9.30 -16.86
CA GLU A 98 25.79 8.07 -16.24
C GLU A 98 24.50 8.32 -15.44
N THR A 99 23.42 7.62 -15.87
CA THR A 99 22.07 7.65 -15.29
C THR A 99 21.39 9.03 -15.20
N LYS A 100 21.36 9.76 -16.33
CA LYS A 100 20.28 10.74 -16.53
C LYS A 100 18.93 10.01 -16.68
N GLU A 101 18.10 10.05 -15.64
CA GLU A 101 16.67 10.24 -15.93
C GLU A 101 16.55 11.49 -16.81
N PRO A 102 15.72 11.49 -17.87
CA PRO A 102 15.57 12.68 -18.69
C PRO A 102 15.00 13.79 -17.81
N ASP A 103 15.82 14.82 -17.56
CA ASP A 103 15.37 16.08 -16.96
C ASP A 103 14.11 16.51 -17.70
N GLY A 104 13.01 16.71 -16.97
CA GLY A 104 11.69 17.03 -17.51
C GLY A 104 11.82 18.16 -18.50
N SER A 105 11.84 17.81 -19.79
CA SER A 105 12.40 18.71 -20.78
C SER A 105 11.43 19.85 -20.93
N LEU A 106 11.89 21.07 -20.62
CA LEU A 106 11.37 22.23 -21.34
C LEU A 106 11.33 21.81 -22.80
N ASN A 107 10.13 21.80 -23.38
CA ASN A 107 10.02 21.44 -24.79
C ASN A 107 10.91 22.39 -25.61
N SER A 108 11.16 22.08 -26.88
CA SER A 108 12.02 22.91 -27.75
C SER A 108 11.58 24.38 -27.91
N LYS A 109 10.51 24.82 -27.23
CA LYS A 109 9.99 26.19 -27.16
C LYS A 109 10.14 26.84 -25.77
N GLY A 110 10.82 26.20 -24.81
CA GLY A 110 11.06 26.78 -23.47
C GLY A 110 9.81 26.92 -22.59
N LEU A 111 8.70 26.26 -22.96
CA LEU A 111 7.48 26.31 -22.17
C LEU A 111 7.56 25.28 -21.02
N PRO A 112 7.03 25.61 -19.82
CA PRO A 112 6.92 24.62 -18.75
C PRO A 112 6.14 23.41 -19.26
N GLU A 113 6.66 22.21 -18.98
CA GLU A 113 5.99 20.97 -19.34
C GLU A 113 4.56 21.00 -18.78
N PRO A 114 3.51 20.92 -19.63
CA PRO A 114 2.15 21.13 -19.17
C PRO A 114 1.81 20.06 -18.14
N TRP A 115 1.42 20.51 -16.93
CA TRP A 115 1.15 19.66 -15.77
C TRP A 115 0.39 18.39 -16.18
N THR A 116 1.08 17.25 -16.13
CA THR A 116 0.70 16.02 -16.85
C THR A 116 -0.54 15.31 -16.32
N PHE A 117 -1.14 15.82 -15.24
CA PHE A 117 -2.37 15.31 -14.64
C PHE A 117 -3.63 15.93 -15.25
N SER A 118 -3.72 15.94 -16.58
CA SER A 118 -5.00 16.12 -17.30
C SER A 118 -5.68 14.74 -17.37
N GLU A 119 -6.48 14.45 -16.35
CA GLU A 119 -7.17 13.16 -16.20
C GLU A 119 -8.66 13.30 -16.49
N ASP A 120 -9.21 12.36 -17.27
CA ASP A 120 -10.66 12.28 -17.51
C ASP A 120 -11.39 11.81 -16.25
N LEU A 121 -11.81 12.76 -15.42
CA LEU A 121 -12.54 12.50 -14.18
C LEU A 121 -13.96 11.99 -14.48
N SER A 122 -14.11 10.67 -14.50
CA SER A 122 -15.40 10.01 -14.74
C SER A 122 -16.40 10.27 -13.59
N LEU A 123 -17.70 10.21 -13.92
CA LEU A 123 -18.78 10.31 -12.91
C LEU A 123 -18.67 9.20 -11.85
N ALA A 124 -18.17 8.01 -12.21
CA ALA A 124 -17.95 6.90 -11.28
C ALA A 124 -16.85 7.24 -10.25
N TYR A 125 -15.75 7.86 -10.69
CA TYR A 125 -14.71 8.38 -9.81
C TYR A 125 -15.28 9.46 -8.86
N ALA A 126 -15.99 10.45 -9.40
CA ALA A 126 -16.57 11.53 -8.58
C ALA A 126 -17.54 11.02 -7.50
N LYS A 127 -18.37 10.02 -7.82
CA LYS A 127 -19.24 9.33 -6.85
C LYS A 127 -18.44 8.58 -5.79
N ALA A 128 -17.47 7.77 -6.20
CA ALA A 128 -16.61 7.02 -5.28
C ALA A 128 -15.91 7.96 -4.28
N GLN A 129 -15.37 9.08 -4.76
CA GLN A 129 -14.74 10.09 -3.89
C GLN A 129 -15.71 10.74 -2.91
N SER A 130 -16.95 11.05 -3.33
CA SER A 130 -17.97 11.59 -2.42
C SER A 130 -18.29 10.62 -1.28
N THR A 131 -18.50 9.34 -1.62
CA THR A 131 -18.78 8.29 -0.62
C THR A 131 -17.59 8.06 0.30
N MET A 132 -16.36 7.95 -0.23
CA MET A 132 -15.15 7.83 0.60
C MET A 132 -14.96 9.04 1.53
N HIS A 133 -15.31 10.25 1.08
CA HIS A 133 -15.22 11.46 1.90
C HIS A 133 -16.19 11.44 3.10
N GLU A 134 -17.32 10.78 2.97
CA GLU A 134 -18.21 10.50 4.10
C GLU A 134 -17.62 9.40 5.01
N CYS A 135 -17.20 8.26 4.44
CA CYS A 135 -16.70 7.10 5.18
C CYS A 135 -15.40 7.37 5.98
N TYR A 136 -14.48 8.17 5.43
CA TYR A 136 -13.22 8.55 6.08
C TYR A 136 -13.27 9.90 6.82
N GLY A 137 -14.47 10.35 7.25
CA GLY A 137 -14.60 11.55 8.09
C GLY A 137 -14.00 12.81 7.47
N ARG A 138 -14.14 12.98 6.15
CA ARG A 138 -13.57 14.06 5.32
C ARG A 138 -12.05 13.99 5.08
N ARG A 139 -11.40 12.84 5.32
CA ARG A 139 -9.94 12.65 5.19
C ARG A 139 -9.52 11.64 4.11
N VAL A 140 -10.10 11.74 2.91
CA VAL A 140 -9.72 10.84 1.78
C VAL A 140 -8.30 11.11 1.31
N GLN A 141 -7.94 12.39 1.17
CA GLN A 141 -6.65 12.82 0.66
C GLN A 141 -5.81 13.41 1.81
N GLU A 142 -4.86 12.62 2.31
CA GLU A 142 -3.91 13.03 3.33
C GLU A 142 -2.48 12.99 2.76
N THR A 143 -1.61 13.90 3.22
CA THR A 143 -0.27 14.09 2.64
C THR A 143 0.80 14.32 3.70
N GLY A 144 2.01 13.82 3.44
CA GLY A 144 3.14 13.84 4.38
C GLY A 144 2.96 12.91 5.57
N HIS A 145 3.86 13.00 6.55
CA HIS A 145 3.92 12.11 7.72
C HIS A 145 2.79 12.32 8.76
N LYS A 146 1.74 13.07 8.42
CA LYS A 146 0.58 13.35 9.28
C LYS A 146 -0.70 12.63 8.84
N THR A 147 -0.62 11.76 7.83
CA THR A 147 -1.72 10.87 7.41
C THR A 147 -2.13 9.97 8.57
N LEU A 148 -3.43 9.68 8.72
CA LEU A 148 -3.93 8.81 9.78
C LEU A 148 -3.17 7.47 9.87
N GLY A 149 -2.89 6.82 8.74
CA GLY A 149 -2.16 5.54 8.67
C GLY A 149 -0.67 5.56 9.06
N HIS A 150 -0.05 6.75 9.16
CA HIS A 150 1.25 6.94 9.83
C HIS A 150 1.05 7.02 11.35
N THR A 151 0.04 7.78 11.80
CA THR A 151 -0.14 8.14 13.21
C THR A 151 -0.87 7.11 14.07
N CYS A 152 -1.60 6.17 13.46
CA CYS A 152 -2.39 5.18 14.19
C CYS A 152 -1.57 3.97 14.69
N VAL A 153 -0.41 3.71 14.09
CA VAL A 153 0.44 2.53 14.35
C VAL A 153 0.85 2.47 15.82
N THR A 154 0.61 1.33 16.48
CA THR A 154 0.96 1.13 17.91
C THR A 154 2.29 0.39 18.11
N GLU A 155 2.73 0.23 19.36
CA GLU A 155 3.90 -0.60 19.69
C GLU A 155 3.62 -2.10 19.50
N GLU A 156 2.36 -2.53 19.55
CA GLU A 156 1.94 -3.90 19.20
C GLU A 156 2.17 -4.17 17.72
N ASP A 157 1.75 -3.23 16.85
CA ASP A 157 1.97 -3.34 15.41
C ASP A 157 3.48 -3.44 15.11
N LYS A 158 4.31 -2.59 15.75
CA LYS A 158 5.78 -2.61 15.58
C LYS A 158 6.40 -3.93 16.01
N ARG A 159 5.94 -4.51 17.12
CA ARG A 159 6.40 -5.83 17.59
C ARG A 159 6.00 -6.93 16.61
N ALA A 160 4.72 -7.00 16.24
CA ALA A 160 4.21 -7.98 15.30
C ALA A 160 4.91 -7.91 13.92
N ALA A 161 5.17 -6.70 13.42
CA ALA A 161 5.93 -6.51 12.19
C ALA A 161 7.39 -6.95 12.34
N CYS A 162 8.06 -6.60 13.45
CA CYS A 162 9.43 -7.04 13.73
C CYS A 162 9.56 -8.57 13.77
N GLU A 163 8.62 -9.25 14.45
CA GLU A 163 8.56 -10.71 14.60
C GLU A 163 8.46 -11.46 13.26
N ILE A 164 7.80 -10.87 12.25
CA ILE A 164 7.67 -11.46 10.91
C ILE A 164 8.63 -10.84 9.86
N HIS A 165 9.53 -9.96 10.29
CA HIS A 165 10.36 -9.12 9.42
C HIS A 165 9.55 -8.33 8.36
N GLY A 166 8.42 -7.76 8.75
CA GLY A 166 7.60 -6.87 7.91
C GLY A 166 8.00 -5.39 8.04
N SER A 167 7.81 -4.62 6.97
CA SER A 167 7.94 -3.15 7.03
C SER A 167 6.61 -2.51 7.45
N LEU A 168 6.68 -1.52 8.34
CA LEU A 168 5.57 -0.61 8.64
C LEU A 168 5.72 0.75 7.96
N LEU A 169 6.64 0.90 7.01
CA LEU A 169 6.71 2.12 6.19
C LEU A 169 5.35 2.38 5.56
N TYR A 170 4.87 3.62 5.63
CA TYR A 170 3.55 3.98 5.14
C TYR A 170 3.61 4.96 3.97
N GLY A 171 2.82 4.62 2.97
CA GLY A 171 2.53 5.46 1.82
C GLY A 171 1.07 5.24 1.42
N GLU A 172 0.47 6.25 0.81
CA GLU A 172 -0.82 6.10 0.12
C GLU A 172 -0.65 6.59 -1.33
N LEU A 173 -1.07 5.80 -2.32
CA LEU A 173 -1.57 6.37 -3.56
C LEU A 173 -2.73 7.32 -3.24
N LEU A 174 -2.64 8.56 -3.72
CA LEU A 174 -3.74 9.51 -3.61
C LEU A 174 -4.85 9.08 -4.59
N PRO A 175 -6.11 9.49 -4.38
CA PRO A 175 -7.23 9.01 -5.20
C PRO A 175 -7.09 9.17 -6.71
N ARG A 176 -6.39 10.24 -7.14
CA ARG A 176 -6.02 10.48 -8.54
C ARG A 176 -5.02 9.45 -9.07
N GLY A 177 -3.99 9.14 -8.28
CA GLY A 177 -3.03 8.07 -8.56
C GLY A 177 -3.69 6.70 -8.66
N VAL A 178 -4.65 6.39 -7.78
CA VAL A 178 -5.49 5.18 -7.87
C VAL A 178 -6.32 5.18 -9.17
N ASN A 179 -6.98 6.30 -9.50
CA ASN A 179 -7.76 6.42 -10.73
C ASN A 179 -6.93 6.21 -12.00
N LYS A 180 -5.71 6.76 -12.04
CA LYS A 180 -4.73 6.54 -13.11
C LYS A 180 -4.26 5.07 -13.15
N ALA A 181 -3.82 4.52 -12.02
CA ALA A 181 -3.34 3.13 -11.95
C ALA A 181 -4.39 2.12 -12.43
N LEU A 182 -5.68 2.38 -12.19
CA LEU A 182 -6.79 1.52 -12.58
C LEU A 182 -7.36 1.79 -13.99
N ASP A 183 -6.77 2.71 -14.77
CA ASP A 183 -7.22 3.00 -16.14
C ASP A 183 -6.87 1.89 -17.16
N GLU A 184 -7.39 2.01 -18.39
CA GLU A 184 -7.21 1.04 -19.49
C GLU A 184 -5.75 0.82 -19.95
N ARG A 185 -4.89 1.84 -19.78
CA ARG A 185 -3.47 1.83 -20.18
C ARG A 185 -2.57 1.22 -19.11
N HIS A 186 -3.03 1.25 -17.85
CA HIS A 186 -2.31 0.77 -16.68
C HIS A 186 -2.84 -0.62 -16.25
N LEU A 187 -3.64 -0.74 -15.19
CA LEU A 187 -4.13 -2.04 -14.68
C LEU A 187 -5.41 -2.56 -15.36
N ASP A 188 -6.05 -1.77 -16.23
CA ASP A 188 -7.26 -2.14 -17.01
C ASP A 188 -8.39 -2.69 -16.13
N ALA A 189 -8.65 -2.01 -15.00
CA ALA A 189 -9.63 -2.44 -14.00
C ALA A 189 -11.07 -2.47 -14.54
N ARG A 190 -11.34 -1.87 -15.71
CA ARG A 190 -12.62 -1.97 -16.44
C ARG A 190 -12.88 -3.35 -17.04
N ARG A 191 -11.84 -4.12 -17.32
CA ARG A 191 -11.93 -5.49 -17.90
C ARG A 191 -11.64 -6.59 -16.89
N ALA A 192 -11.12 -6.22 -15.72
CA ALA A 192 -10.94 -7.09 -14.57
C ALA A 192 -12.28 -7.48 -13.90
N THR A 193 -12.25 -8.56 -13.15
CA THR A 193 -13.34 -9.09 -12.32
C THR A 193 -12.94 -9.30 -10.86
N SER A 194 -11.65 -9.23 -10.55
CA SER A 194 -11.11 -9.30 -9.19
C SER A 194 -9.94 -8.33 -9.00
N LEU A 195 -9.82 -7.75 -7.82
CA LEU A 195 -8.68 -6.94 -7.42
C LEU A 195 -8.22 -7.34 -6.01
N PHE A 196 -6.92 -7.50 -5.83
CA PHE A 196 -6.28 -7.79 -4.55
C PHE A 196 -5.37 -6.63 -4.16
N ASP A 197 -5.52 -6.14 -2.93
CA ASP A 197 -4.79 -5.01 -2.34
C ASP A 197 -3.94 -5.53 -1.18
N LEU A 198 -2.66 -5.79 -1.47
CA LEU A 198 -1.74 -6.52 -0.61
C LEU A 198 -0.89 -5.53 0.18
N GLY A 199 -1.25 -5.34 1.46
CA GLY A 199 -0.80 -4.21 2.26
C GLY A 199 -1.67 -2.97 2.05
N MET A 200 -3.00 -3.16 2.11
CA MET A 200 -4.02 -2.14 1.79
C MET A 200 -3.99 -0.88 2.68
N GLY A 201 -3.21 -0.88 3.76
CA GLY A 201 -3.13 0.23 4.70
C GLY A 201 -4.48 0.52 5.33
N THR A 202 -4.97 1.75 5.15
CA THR A 202 -6.28 2.18 5.64
C THR A 202 -7.45 1.77 4.72
N GLY A 203 -7.22 0.93 3.71
CA GLY A 203 -8.24 0.36 2.82
C GLY A 203 -8.78 1.30 1.75
N LYS A 204 -8.20 2.50 1.61
CA LYS A 204 -8.66 3.54 0.67
C LYS A 204 -8.64 3.06 -0.78
N VAL A 205 -7.59 2.35 -1.20
CA VAL A 205 -7.41 1.82 -2.56
C VAL A 205 -8.47 0.76 -2.87
N ALA A 206 -8.58 -0.28 -2.02
CA ALA A 206 -9.63 -1.29 -2.11
C ALA A 206 -11.06 -0.70 -2.11
N MET A 207 -11.37 0.26 -1.24
CA MET A 207 -12.69 0.90 -1.21
C MET A 207 -12.94 1.73 -2.49
N GLN A 208 -11.96 2.48 -2.98
CA GLN A 208 -12.10 3.22 -4.24
C GLN A 208 -12.37 2.27 -5.40
N ALA A 209 -11.62 1.16 -5.52
CA ALA A 209 -11.81 0.17 -6.58
C ALA A 209 -13.23 -0.44 -6.54
N PHE A 210 -13.69 -0.85 -5.35
CA PHE A 210 -15.04 -1.38 -5.12
C PHE A 210 -16.13 -0.39 -5.50
N LEU A 211 -15.98 0.90 -5.16
CA LEU A 211 -16.97 1.92 -5.50
C LEU A 211 -16.95 2.31 -6.98
N GLN A 212 -15.75 2.47 -7.57
CA GLN A 212 -15.54 3.04 -8.89
C GLN A 212 -15.76 2.04 -10.05
N PHE A 213 -15.54 0.74 -9.84
CA PHE A 213 -15.58 -0.28 -10.90
C PHE A 213 -16.61 -1.39 -10.59
N PRO A 214 -17.88 -1.24 -11.02
CA PRO A 214 -18.94 -2.23 -10.75
C PRO A 214 -18.72 -3.63 -11.32
N ASN A 215 -17.76 -3.77 -12.25
CA ASN A 215 -17.36 -5.04 -12.86
C ASN A 215 -16.40 -5.88 -11.99
N LEU A 216 -15.71 -5.28 -11.00
CA LEU A 216 -14.82 -5.97 -10.08
C LEU A 216 -15.62 -6.77 -9.04
N ARG A 217 -16.12 -7.95 -9.41
CA ARG A 217 -16.96 -8.83 -8.58
C ARG A 217 -16.40 -9.11 -7.18
N ARG A 218 -15.08 -9.26 -7.04
CA ARG A 218 -14.38 -9.40 -5.74
C ARG A 218 -13.31 -8.32 -5.63
N VAL A 219 -13.35 -7.53 -4.55
CA VAL A 219 -12.19 -6.76 -4.10
C VAL A 219 -11.75 -7.34 -2.76
N TYR A 220 -10.47 -7.65 -2.63
CA TYR A 220 -9.86 -8.19 -1.42
C TYR A 220 -8.75 -7.26 -0.95
N GLY A 221 -8.71 -6.92 0.34
CA GLY A 221 -7.62 -6.16 0.95
C GLY A 221 -7.07 -6.88 2.18
N VAL A 222 -5.75 -6.87 2.36
CA VAL A 222 -5.08 -7.42 3.55
C VAL A 222 -4.08 -6.41 4.12
N GLU A 223 -4.07 -6.23 5.44
CA GLU A 223 -3.18 -5.30 6.14
C GLU A 223 -2.56 -5.95 7.37
N LEU A 224 -1.27 -5.68 7.59
CA LEU A 224 -0.51 -6.20 8.73
C LEU A 224 -0.72 -5.40 10.02
N SER A 225 -0.83 -4.07 9.95
CA SER A 225 -1.10 -3.23 11.13
C SER A 225 -2.56 -3.37 11.56
N SER A 226 -2.76 -3.83 12.80
CA SER A 226 -4.08 -3.88 13.42
C SER A 226 -4.70 -2.48 13.52
N ALA A 227 -3.89 -1.45 13.75
CA ALA A 227 -4.38 -0.06 13.79
C ALA A 227 -4.87 0.44 12.43
N ARG A 228 -4.15 0.16 11.34
CA ARG A 228 -4.57 0.53 9.98
C ARG A 228 -5.79 -0.27 9.53
N PHE A 229 -5.83 -1.57 9.85
CA PHE A 229 -7.02 -2.40 9.62
C PHE A 229 -8.27 -1.82 10.32
N LYS A 230 -8.17 -1.37 11.58
CA LYS A 230 -9.29 -0.76 12.30
C LYS A 230 -9.84 0.49 11.60
N VAL A 231 -8.99 1.31 10.99
CA VAL A 231 -9.41 2.47 10.19
C VAL A 231 -10.18 2.03 8.93
N ALA A 232 -9.74 0.96 8.26
CA ALA A 232 -10.46 0.38 7.13
C ALA A 232 -11.81 -0.22 7.57
N GLU A 233 -11.82 -0.98 8.67
CA GLU A 233 -13.00 -1.61 9.27
C GLU A 233 -14.07 -0.57 9.62
N GLU A 234 -13.70 0.52 10.32
CA GLU A 234 -14.61 1.60 10.67
C GLU A 234 -15.19 2.28 9.42
N ALA A 235 -14.36 2.59 8.41
CA ALA A 235 -14.83 3.20 7.17
C ALA A 235 -15.81 2.30 6.39
N LEU A 236 -15.58 0.98 6.36
CA LEU A 236 -16.49 0.01 5.73
C LEU A 236 -17.79 -0.18 6.53
N LEU A 237 -17.75 -0.12 7.87
CA LEU A 237 -18.95 -0.15 8.70
C LEU A 237 -19.80 1.11 8.52
N ILE A 238 -19.17 2.29 8.38
CA ILE A 238 -19.85 3.53 7.99
C ILE A 238 -20.48 3.36 6.60
N LEU A 239 -19.74 2.87 5.60
CA LEU A 239 -20.27 2.61 4.25
C LEU A 239 -21.53 1.72 4.26
N ALA A 240 -21.49 0.61 5.02
CA ALA A 240 -22.62 -0.31 5.13
C ALA A 240 -23.81 0.25 5.95
N SER A 241 -23.55 1.23 6.82
CA SER A 241 -24.58 1.89 7.65
C SER A 241 -25.20 3.13 6.98
N SER A 242 -24.53 3.72 5.98
CA SER A 242 -24.93 4.92 5.24
C SER A 242 -26.09 4.71 4.24
N ALA A 243 -27.11 3.93 4.65
CA ALA A 243 -28.32 3.62 3.88
C ALA A 243 -29.15 4.85 3.46
N THR A 244 -28.85 6.02 4.04
CA THR A 244 -29.46 7.32 3.73
C THR A 244 -28.70 8.16 2.70
N SER A 245 -27.47 7.76 2.31
CA SER A 245 -26.74 8.45 1.24
C SER A 245 -27.43 8.19 -0.11
N SER A 246 -27.84 9.26 -0.80
CA SER A 246 -28.69 9.17 -2.00
C SER A 246 -27.98 8.64 -3.25
N HIS A 247 -26.74 8.15 -3.12
CA HIS A 247 -25.84 7.84 -4.23
C HIS A 247 -25.42 6.36 -4.30
N GLU A 248 -25.31 5.67 -3.17
CA GLU A 248 -25.04 4.22 -3.10
C GLU A 248 -25.94 3.52 -2.04
N PRO A 249 -27.28 3.62 -2.13
CA PRO A 249 -28.11 2.65 -1.44
C PRO A 249 -27.75 1.25 -1.96
N ASN A 250 -27.67 0.26 -1.07
CA ASN A 250 -27.45 -1.19 -1.29
C ASN A 250 -26.09 -1.81 -0.87
N VAL A 251 -25.19 -1.13 -0.15
CA VAL A 251 -24.10 -1.85 0.55
C VAL A 251 -24.62 -2.42 1.87
N ARG A 252 -24.28 -3.68 2.20
CA ARG A 252 -24.57 -4.29 3.52
C ARG A 252 -23.39 -5.14 3.99
N VAL A 253 -23.27 -5.32 5.31
CA VAL A 253 -22.37 -6.33 5.89
C VAL A 253 -22.87 -7.73 5.52
N GLN A 254 -21.94 -8.61 5.13
CA GLN A 254 -22.16 -10.03 4.86
C GLN A 254 -21.57 -10.90 5.98
N SER A 255 -20.37 -10.58 6.43
CA SER A 255 -19.69 -11.21 7.58
C SER A 255 -18.80 -10.18 8.27
N HIS A 256 -18.64 -10.30 9.59
CA HIS A 256 -17.77 -9.43 10.38
C HIS A 256 -17.22 -10.20 11.58
N VAL A 257 -15.90 -10.29 11.66
CA VAL A 257 -15.16 -10.76 12.84
C VAL A 257 -14.27 -9.60 13.26
N LYS A 258 -14.68 -8.92 14.34
CA LYS A 258 -14.12 -7.61 14.71
C LYS A 258 -12.61 -7.66 14.93
N GLY A 259 -11.86 -6.83 14.21
CA GLY A 259 -10.39 -6.78 14.28
C GLY A 259 -9.67 -7.89 13.51
N GLU A 260 -10.40 -8.76 12.81
CA GLU A 260 -9.85 -9.87 12.01
C GLU A 260 -10.28 -9.80 10.54
N SER A 261 -11.59 -9.67 10.27
CA SER A 261 -12.11 -9.61 8.89
C SER A 261 -13.49 -8.96 8.79
N LEU A 262 -13.75 -8.30 7.66
CA LEU A 262 -15.05 -7.69 7.34
C LEU A 262 -15.34 -7.86 5.85
N THR A 263 -16.49 -8.43 5.50
CA THR A 263 -16.98 -8.48 4.13
C THR A 263 -18.26 -7.66 4.00
N VAL A 264 -18.27 -6.72 3.06
CA VAL A 264 -19.46 -5.99 2.62
C VAL A 264 -19.84 -6.39 1.20
N VAL A 265 -21.13 -6.35 0.87
CA VAL A 265 -21.67 -6.72 -0.43
C VAL A 265 -22.65 -5.68 -0.95
N LYS A 266 -22.50 -5.27 -2.22
CA LYS A 266 -23.54 -4.51 -2.94
C LYS A 266 -24.66 -5.46 -3.35
N THR A 267 -25.86 -5.28 -2.81
CA THR A 267 -26.99 -6.20 -3.07
C THR A 267 -27.44 -6.18 -4.54
N THR A 268 -27.19 -5.08 -5.26
CA THR A 268 -27.52 -4.87 -6.67
C THR A 268 -26.60 -5.64 -7.62
N THR A 269 -25.29 -5.44 -7.52
CA THR A 269 -24.28 -6.04 -8.41
C THR A 269 -23.75 -7.39 -7.93
N LYS A 270 -24.02 -7.77 -6.67
CA LYS A 270 -23.38 -8.87 -5.93
C LYS A 270 -21.86 -8.73 -5.79
N GLN A 271 -21.33 -7.53 -6.02
CA GLN A 271 -19.94 -7.19 -5.81
C GLN A 271 -19.60 -7.26 -4.31
N THR A 272 -18.49 -7.91 -3.96
CA THR A 272 -17.97 -7.97 -2.58
C THR A 272 -16.71 -7.12 -2.41
N LEU A 273 -16.58 -6.51 -1.24
CA LEU A 273 -15.32 -6.00 -0.70
C LEU A 273 -15.06 -6.75 0.61
N GLU A 274 -13.99 -7.54 0.62
CA GLU A 274 -13.49 -8.30 1.74
C GLU A 274 -12.20 -7.64 2.22
N ILE A 275 -12.09 -7.36 3.53
CA ILE A 275 -10.86 -6.91 4.16
C ILE A 275 -10.46 -7.87 5.28
N ALA A 276 -9.15 -8.08 5.44
CA ALA A 276 -8.58 -8.95 6.47
C ALA A 276 -7.37 -8.29 7.17
N HIS A 277 -7.22 -8.55 8.47
CA HIS A 277 -6.02 -8.29 9.24
C HIS A 277 -5.13 -9.54 9.16
N GLY A 278 -3.90 -9.39 8.66
CA GLY A 278 -2.98 -10.51 8.51
C GLY A 278 -1.77 -10.24 7.64
N ASN A 279 -0.93 -11.27 7.50
CA ASN A 279 0.26 -11.23 6.65
C ASN A 279 -0.12 -11.47 5.18
N LEU A 280 0.28 -10.58 4.27
CA LEU A 280 0.03 -10.71 2.82
C LEU A 280 0.64 -11.98 2.19
N PHE A 281 1.68 -12.57 2.78
CA PHE A 281 2.24 -13.85 2.33
C PHE A 281 1.33 -15.05 2.66
N ALA A 282 0.33 -14.87 3.53
CA ALA A 282 -0.70 -15.87 3.81
C ALA A 282 -1.94 -15.74 2.89
N THR A 283 -1.99 -14.73 2.01
CA THR A 283 -3.08 -14.56 1.05
C THR A 283 -3.17 -15.76 0.11
N ARG A 284 -4.37 -16.33 0.00
CA ARG A 284 -4.73 -17.43 -0.89
C ARG A 284 -5.44 -16.87 -2.13
N ASP A 285 -5.75 -17.75 -3.08
CA ASP A 285 -6.57 -17.45 -4.25
C ASP A 285 -6.00 -16.36 -5.19
N LEU A 286 -4.69 -16.06 -5.13
CA LEU A 286 -4.08 -15.05 -6.01
C LEU A 286 -4.05 -15.50 -7.49
N ASP A 287 -4.18 -16.80 -7.75
CA ASP A 287 -4.46 -17.36 -9.08
C ASP A 287 -5.83 -16.94 -9.63
N HIS A 288 -6.75 -16.47 -8.78
CA HIS A 288 -8.00 -15.85 -9.19
C HIS A 288 -7.91 -14.31 -9.38
N ALA A 289 -6.76 -13.68 -9.14
CA ALA A 289 -6.57 -12.23 -9.26
C ALA A 289 -6.40 -11.76 -10.73
N ASP A 290 -7.23 -10.81 -11.16
CA ASP A 290 -7.08 -10.10 -12.43
C ASP A 290 -6.11 -8.92 -12.28
N VAL A 291 -6.23 -8.21 -11.14
CA VAL A 291 -5.38 -7.08 -10.73
C VAL A 291 -4.82 -7.33 -9.32
N VAL A 292 -3.55 -7.02 -9.13
CA VAL A 292 -2.88 -6.99 -7.83
C VAL A 292 -2.23 -5.63 -7.61
N MET A 293 -2.56 -4.99 -6.49
CA MET A 293 -1.93 -3.79 -5.95
C MET A 293 -0.97 -4.20 -4.82
N LEU A 294 0.27 -3.74 -4.86
CA LEU A 294 1.27 -3.96 -3.80
C LEU A 294 2.16 -2.72 -3.68
N GLU A 295 1.68 -1.73 -2.93
CA GLU A 295 2.39 -0.47 -2.64
C GLU A 295 3.37 -0.61 -1.45
N THR A 296 3.47 -1.81 -0.88
CA THR A 296 4.32 -2.09 0.29
C THR A 296 5.79 -2.27 -0.08
N GLU A 297 6.67 -1.72 0.75
CA GLU A 297 8.09 -2.07 0.76
C GLU A 297 8.29 -3.46 1.37
N ILE A 298 8.80 -4.39 0.56
CA ILE A 298 9.18 -5.73 1.03
C ILE A 298 10.68 -5.72 1.36
N PRO A 299 11.11 -6.19 2.54
CA PRO A 299 12.53 -6.30 2.87
C PRO A 299 13.20 -7.48 2.14
N SER A 300 14.51 -7.40 1.95
CA SER A 300 15.27 -8.31 1.09
C SER A 300 15.24 -9.77 1.53
N ASN A 301 15.16 -10.04 2.83
CA ASN A 301 15.01 -11.39 3.38
C ASN A 301 13.66 -12.05 3.04
N ALA A 302 12.63 -11.25 2.73
CA ALA A 302 11.30 -11.74 2.34
C ALA A 302 11.13 -11.88 0.80
N PHE A 303 12.14 -11.52 -0.01
CA PHE A 303 12.09 -11.65 -1.47
C PHE A 303 11.75 -13.05 -2.01
N PRO A 304 12.20 -14.18 -1.40
CA PRO A 304 11.78 -15.51 -1.84
C PRO A 304 10.28 -15.79 -1.61
N GLN A 305 9.73 -15.32 -0.49
CA GLN A 305 8.29 -15.46 -0.15
C GLN A 305 7.44 -14.57 -1.06
N PHE A 306 7.88 -13.34 -1.29
CA PHE A 306 7.26 -12.39 -2.22
C PHE A 306 7.26 -12.90 -3.66
N SER A 307 8.37 -13.46 -4.12
CA SER A 307 8.46 -14.07 -5.45
C SER A 307 7.56 -15.30 -5.55
N THR A 308 7.48 -16.12 -4.49
CA THR A 308 6.55 -17.27 -4.43
C THR A 308 5.09 -16.84 -4.50
N LEU A 309 4.70 -15.82 -3.74
CA LEU A 309 3.36 -15.24 -3.74
C LEU A 309 2.97 -14.76 -5.14
N LEU A 310 3.80 -13.91 -5.76
CA LEU A 310 3.54 -13.43 -7.13
C LEU A 310 3.66 -14.53 -8.19
N ASP A 311 4.43 -15.60 -7.96
CA ASP A 311 4.46 -16.77 -8.84
C ASP A 311 3.18 -17.63 -8.78
N SER A 312 2.33 -17.45 -7.76
CA SER A 312 0.99 -18.06 -7.69
C SER A 312 -0.07 -17.33 -8.52
N ALA A 313 0.10 -16.03 -8.79
CA ALA A 313 -0.86 -15.26 -9.60
C ALA A 313 -1.07 -15.89 -10.99
N ARG A 314 -2.25 -15.73 -11.60
CA ARG A 314 -2.49 -16.30 -12.94
C ARG A 314 -1.80 -15.50 -14.06
N GLU A 315 -1.68 -16.14 -15.22
CA GLU A 315 -1.32 -15.48 -16.45
C GLU A 315 -2.30 -14.33 -16.79
N GLY A 316 -1.79 -13.26 -17.40
CA GLY A 316 -2.57 -12.08 -17.77
C GLY A 316 -2.94 -11.17 -16.59
N CYS A 317 -2.70 -11.62 -15.35
CA CYS A 317 -2.81 -10.78 -14.15
C CYS A 317 -1.91 -9.53 -14.31
N ARG A 318 -2.47 -8.36 -14.04
CA ARG A 318 -1.70 -7.09 -14.01
C ARG A 318 -1.36 -6.73 -12.57
N VAL A 319 -0.10 -6.40 -12.32
CA VAL A 319 0.44 -6.17 -10.97
C VAL A 319 1.06 -4.78 -10.92
N LEU A 320 0.67 -3.96 -9.95
CA LEU A 320 1.38 -2.75 -9.56
C LEU A 320 2.25 -3.06 -8.35
N THR A 321 3.54 -2.71 -8.40
CA THR A 321 4.49 -2.90 -7.31
C THR A 321 5.27 -1.62 -7.00
N TYR A 322 5.56 -1.39 -5.71
CA TYR A 322 6.53 -0.38 -5.28
C TYR A 322 7.96 -0.72 -5.75
N LEU A 323 8.35 -1.99 -5.65
CA LEU A 323 9.67 -2.49 -6.02
C LEU A 323 9.75 -2.90 -7.50
N ASP A 324 10.92 -2.74 -8.12
CA ASP A 324 11.22 -3.31 -9.44
C ASP A 324 11.37 -4.83 -9.31
N LEU A 325 10.36 -5.58 -9.81
CA LEU A 325 10.34 -7.04 -9.73
C LEU A 325 11.58 -7.69 -10.34
N ARG A 326 12.25 -7.09 -11.34
CA ARG A 326 13.49 -7.67 -11.92
C ARG A 326 14.65 -7.71 -10.93
N LYS A 327 14.71 -6.77 -9.99
CA LYS A 327 15.80 -6.66 -9.00
C LYS A 327 15.59 -7.55 -7.78
N VAL A 328 14.34 -7.89 -7.49
CA VAL A 328 13.94 -8.57 -6.25
C VAL A 328 13.41 -9.99 -6.47
N TRP A 329 13.41 -10.47 -7.72
CA TRP A 329 12.95 -11.83 -8.05
C TRP A 329 13.95 -12.90 -7.58
N GLN A 330 13.52 -13.75 -6.66
CA GLN A 330 14.35 -14.78 -6.04
C GLN A 330 13.64 -16.15 -6.02
N LEU A 331 13.47 -16.76 -7.20
CA LEU A 331 13.07 -18.17 -7.33
C LEU A 331 14.14 -18.96 -8.09
N PRO A 332 14.98 -19.76 -7.40
CA PRO A 332 16.00 -20.58 -8.03
C PRO A 332 15.43 -21.49 -9.13
N GLY A 333 16.08 -21.49 -10.29
CA GLY A 333 15.70 -22.32 -11.43
C GLY A 333 14.38 -21.93 -12.13
N ARG A 334 13.71 -20.84 -11.75
CA ARG A 334 12.50 -20.35 -12.45
C ARG A 334 12.80 -19.07 -13.24
N PRO A 335 12.42 -19.00 -14.53
CA PRO A 335 12.55 -17.76 -15.30
C PRO A 335 11.64 -16.67 -14.74
N PHE A 336 12.03 -15.41 -14.92
CA PHE A 336 11.22 -14.24 -14.54
C PHE A 336 9.90 -14.20 -15.34
N PRO A 337 8.71 -14.36 -14.71
CA PRO A 337 7.45 -14.60 -15.43
C PRO A 337 6.68 -13.31 -15.73
N PHE A 338 7.30 -12.14 -15.63
CA PHE A 338 6.65 -10.84 -15.78
C PHE A 338 7.23 -10.02 -16.94
N ARG A 339 6.37 -9.22 -17.55
CA ARG A 339 6.74 -8.19 -18.53
C ARG A 339 6.21 -6.84 -18.05
N GLN A 340 7.08 -5.85 -17.94
CA GLN A 340 6.67 -4.48 -17.61
C GLN A 340 5.76 -3.93 -18.73
N LEU A 341 4.69 -3.22 -18.35
CA LEU A 341 3.77 -2.58 -19.29
C LEU A 341 4.45 -1.44 -20.05
N GLU A 342 4.13 -1.28 -21.33
CA GLU A 342 4.78 -0.30 -22.21
C GLU A 342 4.53 1.15 -21.73
N SER A 343 3.29 1.43 -21.31
CA SER A 343 2.85 2.69 -20.71
C SER A 343 3.70 3.13 -19.52
N ASN A 344 4.25 2.17 -18.79
CA ASN A 344 4.98 2.37 -17.54
C ASN A 344 6.50 2.17 -17.68
N ARG A 345 7.06 2.02 -18.89
CA ARG A 345 8.52 1.95 -19.05
C ARG A 345 9.23 3.28 -18.82
N SER A 346 8.52 4.39 -18.95
CA SER A 346 9.09 5.73 -18.73
C SER A 346 9.01 6.11 -17.26
N PHE A 347 10.11 6.59 -16.69
CA PHE A 347 10.14 7.20 -15.36
C PHE A 347 9.31 8.50 -15.26
N ALA A 348 8.81 9.04 -16.39
CA ALA A 348 7.80 10.10 -16.39
C ALA A 348 6.39 9.58 -16.04
N ASP A 349 6.14 8.27 -16.13
CA ASP A 349 4.89 7.66 -15.68
C ASP A 349 4.83 7.61 -14.15
N ARG A 350 4.37 8.71 -13.55
CA ARG A 350 4.31 8.90 -12.09
C ARG A 350 2.88 9.03 -11.58
N TYR A 351 2.68 8.61 -10.34
CA TYR A 351 1.40 8.53 -9.66
C TYR A 351 1.42 9.45 -8.43
N PRO A 352 0.42 10.33 -8.23
CA PRO A 352 0.36 11.16 -7.02
C PRO A 352 0.28 10.30 -5.77
N THR A 353 1.23 10.45 -4.86
CA THR A 353 1.28 9.74 -3.57
C THR A 353 1.32 10.72 -2.41
N SER A 354 1.01 10.26 -1.19
CA SER A 354 1.02 11.09 0.02
C SER A 354 2.40 11.70 0.33
N TRP A 355 3.50 11.07 -0.13
CA TRP A 355 4.87 11.58 0.01
C TRP A 355 5.41 12.30 -1.23
N SER A 356 4.74 12.22 -2.39
CA SER A 356 5.12 12.90 -3.63
C SER A 356 3.90 13.45 -4.38
N VAL A 357 3.21 14.41 -3.76
CA VAL A 357 1.93 14.93 -4.25
C VAL A 357 2.05 15.58 -5.63
N HIS A 358 3.08 16.41 -5.84
CA HIS A 358 3.23 17.24 -7.04
C HIS A 358 4.01 16.56 -8.17
N ARG A 359 5.06 15.80 -7.85
CA ARG A 359 5.90 15.09 -8.84
C ARG A 359 5.40 13.67 -9.11
N GLY A 360 4.58 13.11 -8.23
CA GLY A 360 4.26 11.69 -8.21
C GLY A 360 5.46 10.81 -7.86
N HIS A 361 5.18 9.53 -7.66
CA HIS A 361 6.18 8.48 -7.53
C HIS A 361 6.05 7.52 -8.71
N HIS A 362 7.16 6.94 -9.18
CA HIS A 362 7.11 5.92 -10.23
C HIS A 362 6.87 4.57 -9.55
N LEU A 363 5.75 3.93 -9.87
CA LEU A 363 5.40 2.57 -9.44
C LEU A 363 5.51 1.66 -10.65
N PHE A 364 5.94 0.42 -10.46
CA PHE A 364 6.18 -0.51 -11.56
C PHE A 364 4.92 -1.30 -11.89
N LEU A 365 4.52 -1.32 -13.17
CA LEU A 365 3.39 -2.09 -13.67
C LEU A 365 3.86 -3.26 -14.52
N TRP A 366 3.33 -4.43 -14.19
CA TRP A 366 3.68 -5.70 -14.82
C TRP A 366 2.43 -6.39 -15.35
N VAL A 367 2.61 -7.20 -16.39
CA VAL A 367 1.68 -8.28 -16.74
C VAL A 367 2.41 -9.60 -16.57
N LYS A 368 1.76 -10.57 -15.92
CA LYS A 368 2.27 -11.94 -15.84
C LYS A 368 2.10 -12.62 -17.19
N VAL A 369 3.20 -13.07 -17.78
CA VAL A 369 3.22 -13.76 -19.08
C VAL A 369 3.23 -15.27 -18.89
N LEU A 370 2.89 -16.00 -19.97
CA LEU A 370 2.97 -17.46 -20.02
C LEU A 370 4.30 -17.93 -19.42
N LYS A 371 4.22 -18.83 -18.43
CA LYS A 371 5.35 -19.73 -18.16
C LYS A 371 5.61 -20.49 -19.45
N PRO A 372 6.82 -20.48 -20.03
CA PRO A 372 7.17 -21.39 -21.10
C PRO A 372 6.87 -22.79 -20.59
N SER A 373 5.90 -23.46 -21.19
CA SER A 373 5.47 -24.77 -20.71
C SER A 373 6.68 -25.69 -20.74
N SER A 374 7.01 -26.34 -19.62
CA SER A 374 8.20 -27.18 -19.49
C SER A 374 8.22 -28.36 -20.48
N HIS A 375 7.08 -28.66 -21.11
CA HIS A 375 6.95 -29.57 -22.25
C HIS A 375 7.60 -29.08 -23.57
N ALA A 376 7.96 -27.80 -23.71
CA ALA A 376 8.70 -27.30 -24.89
C ALA A 376 10.20 -27.69 -24.88
N SER A 377 10.71 -28.24 -23.78
CA SER A 377 12.15 -28.47 -23.55
C SER A 377 12.75 -29.72 -24.23
N TYR A 378 12.09 -30.31 -25.24
CA TYR A 378 12.55 -31.56 -25.89
C TYR A 378 12.59 -31.56 -27.43
N TYR A 379 12.32 -30.42 -28.10
CA TYR A 379 12.26 -30.36 -29.57
C TYR A 379 13.06 -29.22 -30.23
N TYR A 380 14.09 -28.70 -29.56
CA TYR A 380 15.21 -28.06 -30.27
C TYR A 380 16.34 -29.08 -30.44
N GLY A 381 16.61 -29.40 -31.70
CA GLY A 381 17.40 -30.57 -32.07
C GLY A 381 18.85 -30.52 -31.56
N HIS A 382 19.31 -31.66 -31.06
CA HIS A 382 20.73 -31.96 -31.02
C HIS A 382 21.34 -31.73 -32.42
N PRO A 383 22.41 -30.92 -32.57
CA PRO A 383 23.17 -30.95 -33.80
C PRO A 383 23.76 -32.35 -33.99
N SER A 384 23.71 -32.82 -35.24
CA SER A 384 24.09 -34.17 -35.65
C SER A 384 25.43 -34.64 -35.05
N LEU A 385 25.43 -35.84 -34.46
CA LEU A 385 26.64 -36.61 -34.21
C LEU A 385 27.31 -36.95 -35.54
N ALA A 386 28.33 -36.18 -35.91
CA ALA A 386 29.13 -36.40 -37.11
C ALA A 386 30.63 -36.21 -36.84
N VAL A 387 31.13 -36.83 -35.76
CA VAL A 387 32.56 -37.17 -35.62
C VAL A 387 32.67 -38.59 -35.08
N GLN A 388 33.14 -39.50 -35.94
CA GLN A 388 33.62 -40.83 -35.57
C GLN A 388 35.15 -40.82 -35.65
N ALA A 389 35.78 -41.71 -34.86
CA ALA A 389 37.23 -41.94 -34.76
C ALA A 389 38.04 -40.80 -34.06
N ALA A 390 39.05 -41.08 -33.22
CA ALA A 390 39.71 -42.36 -32.90
C ALA A 390 40.24 -42.41 -31.45
N ALA A 391 40.41 -43.64 -30.94
CA ALA A 391 41.26 -44.08 -29.80
C ALA A 391 41.04 -43.42 -28.40
N GLY A 392 41.06 -44.16 -27.30
CA GLY A 392 41.13 -45.61 -27.13
C GLY A 392 41.22 -46.05 -25.66
N LYS A 393 40.79 -47.29 -25.38
CA LYS A 393 41.13 -48.18 -24.25
C LYS A 393 41.53 -47.56 -22.90
N CYS A 394 40.72 -47.83 -21.87
CA CYS A 394 41.20 -48.64 -20.73
C CYS A 394 40.06 -49.40 -20.03
N LEU A 395 40.37 -50.55 -19.42
CA LEU A 395 39.41 -51.44 -18.75
C LEU A 395 39.31 -51.18 -17.23
N GLY A 396 38.16 -51.53 -16.65
CA GLY A 396 38.07 -52.24 -15.37
C GLY A 396 37.48 -51.44 -14.20
N THR A 397 36.71 -52.02 -13.27
CA THR A 397 36.24 -53.41 -13.10
C THR A 397 34.95 -53.44 -12.25
N LEU A 398 34.12 -54.48 -12.42
CA LEU A 398 32.92 -54.76 -11.61
C LEU A 398 33.22 -55.00 -10.11
N ILE A 399 32.30 -54.60 -9.22
CA ILE A 399 31.88 -55.39 -8.03
C ILE A 399 30.35 -55.29 -7.86
N SER A 400 29.76 -56.37 -7.34
CA SER A 400 28.34 -56.74 -7.32
C SER A 400 27.51 -56.26 -6.12
N SER A 401 26.18 -56.26 -6.27
CA SER A 401 25.19 -56.35 -5.16
C SER A 401 25.28 -57.71 -4.43
N PRO A 402 24.59 -57.88 -3.28
CA PRO A 402 23.23 -58.42 -3.34
C PRO A 402 22.23 -57.75 -2.36
N ALA A 403 20.98 -58.22 -2.37
CA ALA A 403 19.83 -57.61 -1.70
C ALA A 403 19.25 -58.44 -0.53
N SER A 404 18.47 -57.79 0.34
CA SER A 404 17.41 -58.41 1.17
C SER A 404 16.41 -57.31 1.57
N HIS A 405 15.16 -57.35 1.08
CA HIS A 405 14.00 -57.98 1.74
C HIS A 405 13.70 -57.50 3.17
N GLN A 406 12.65 -56.68 3.31
CA GLN A 406 11.53 -57.02 4.20
C GLN A 406 10.23 -56.36 3.74
N GLN A 407 9.11 -57.01 4.09
CA GLN A 407 7.78 -56.81 3.54
C GLN A 407 6.81 -56.74 4.73
N VAL A 408 5.98 -55.69 4.83
CA VAL A 408 4.94 -55.59 5.86
C VAL A 408 3.64 -55.11 5.21
N SER A 409 2.56 -55.85 5.44
CA SER A 409 1.22 -55.62 4.89
C SER A 409 0.41 -54.62 5.74
N PRO A 410 -0.63 -53.98 5.18
CA PRO A 410 -1.47 -53.02 5.90
C PRO A 410 -2.59 -53.72 6.71
N ALA A 411 -3.11 -53.02 7.71
CA ALA A 411 -4.25 -53.45 8.52
C ALA A 411 -5.41 -52.44 8.48
N ASP A 412 -6.61 -53.00 8.27
CA ASP A 412 -7.94 -52.59 8.73
C ASP A 412 -8.61 -51.26 8.36
N SER A 413 -9.91 -51.39 8.12
CA SER A 413 -10.88 -50.34 7.78
C SER A 413 -11.62 -49.84 9.05
N PRO A 414 -12.55 -48.87 8.93
CA PRO A 414 -13.93 -49.32 8.69
C PRO A 414 -14.72 -48.49 7.66
N ALA A 415 -15.67 -49.14 7.01
CA ALA A 415 -16.55 -48.54 6.01
C ALA A 415 -17.70 -47.73 6.63
N THR A 416 -18.21 -46.74 5.90
CA THR A 416 -19.48 -46.08 6.19
C THR A 416 -20.51 -46.40 5.11
N GLN A 417 -21.71 -46.80 5.52
CA GLN A 417 -22.80 -47.17 4.62
C GLN A 417 -23.36 -45.95 3.88
N ARG A 418 -23.65 -46.10 2.57
CA ARG A 418 -24.82 -45.46 1.94
C ARG A 418 -25.49 -46.43 0.98
N GLY A 419 -26.79 -46.67 1.21
CA GLY A 419 -27.62 -47.51 0.36
C GLY A 419 -27.94 -46.85 -0.98
N GLY A 420 -28.21 -47.68 -1.98
CA GLY A 420 -28.70 -47.23 -3.29
C GLY A 420 -30.21 -46.94 -3.29
N GLY A 421 -30.66 -46.34 -4.39
CA GLY A 421 -32.07 -46.08 -4.69
C GLY A 421 -32.19 -45.65 -6.14
N GLY A 422 -32.40 -46.61 -7.04
CA GLY A 422 -32.54 -46.34 -8.47
C GLY A 422 -33.90 -45.76 -8.83
N GLY A 423 -34.00 -45.15 -10.01
CA GLY A 423 -35.25 -44.58 -10.52
C GLY A 423 -35.08 -44.02 -11.92
N ALA A 424 -35.11 -44.89 -12.93
CA ALA A 424 -35.16 -44.45 -14.33
C ALA A 424 -36.61 -44.14 -14.74
N THR A 425 -36.80 -43.11 -15.54
CA THR A 425 -37.84 -43.08 -16.59
C THR A 425 -37.54 -41.97 -17.59
N ALA A 426 -37.77 -42.24 -18.87
CA ALA A 426 -37.70 -41.25 -19.94
C ALA A 426 -39.01 -40.45 -20.02
N SER A 427 -39.02 -39.32 -20.75
CA SER A 427 -39.69 -39.27 -22.07
C SER A 427 -39.93 -37.83 -22.60
N VAL A 428 -39.84 -37.71 -23.93
CA VAL A 428 -40.53 -36.76 -24.83
C VAL A 428 -40.24 -35.25 -24.72
N ALA A 429 -39.99 -34.69 -25.91
CA ALA A 429 -39.83 -33.26 -26.17
C ALA A 429 -41.17 -32.57 -26.47
N THR A 430 -41.18 -31.24 -26.48
CA THR A 430 -41.85 -30.49 -27.57
C THR A 430 -41.26 -29.11 -27.73
N CYS A 431 -41.19 -28.65 -28.98
CA CYS A 431 -40.69 -27.35 -29.37
C CYS A 431 -41.88 -26.46 -29.78
N THR A 432 -42.00 -25.25 -29.24
CA THR A 432 -42.88 -24.22 -29.80
C THR A 432 -42.30 -22.80 -29.66
N LYS A 433 -42.23 -22.12 -30.80
CA LYS A 433 -42.03 -20.68 -31.06
C LYS A 433 -42.66 -20.41 -32.44
N PRO A 434 -42.93 -19.16 -32.84
CA PRO A 434 -43.20 -17.94 -32.08
C PRO A 434 -44.50 -17.24 -32.58
N GLY A 435 -44.84 -16.05 -32.04
CA GLY A 435 -45.93 -15.21 -32.58
C GLY A 435 -45.84 -13.73 -32.17
N PRO A 436 -45.63 -12.78 -33.10
CA PRO A 436 -45.85 -11.33 -32.94
C PRO A 436 -47.28 -10.97 -33.48
N PRO A 437 -47.72 -9.70 -33.73
CA PRO A 437 -47.01 -8.39 -33.71
C PRO A 437 -47.83 -7.19 -33.13
N ASN A 438 -47.35 -5.96 -33.43
CA ASN A 438 -48.07 -4.65 -33.39
C ASN A 438 -48.37 -4.05 -31.99
N ARG A 439 -48.46 -2.72 -31.78
CA ARG A 439 -48.38 -1.54 -32.68
C ARG A 439 -47.95 -0.29 -31.87
N ALA A 440 -47.36 0.72 -32.52
CA ALA A 440 -47.23 2.07 -31.93
C ALA A 440 -48.58 2.82 -31.95
N PRO A 441 -48.75 3.88 -31.13
CA PRO A 441 -48.82 5.23 -31.73
C PRO A 441 -48.25 6.39 -30.89
N THR A 442 -47.54 7.31 -31.55
CA THR A 442 -47.57 8.77 -31.30
C THR A 442 -48.88 9.36 -31.91
N PRO A 443 -49.32 10.62 -31.66
CA PRO A 443 -48.56 11.78 -31.14
C PRO A 443 -49.32 12.69 -30.11
N THR A 444 -48.71 13.79 -29.66
CA THR A 444 -49.18 15.18 -29.90
C THR A 444 -48.34 16.22 -29.15
N ALA A 445 -48.22 17.41 -29.74
CA ALA A 445 -47.55 18.58 -29.13
C ALA A 445 -48.53 19.39 -28.27
N GLY A 446 -48.02 20.08 -27.25
CA GLY A 446 -48.84 20.87 -26.32
C GLY A 446 -48.06 21.97 -25.60
N THR A 447 -47.73 23.06 -26.30
CA THR A 447 -47.13 24.27 -25.69
C THR A 447 -48.13 24.99 -24.79
N LYS A 448 -47.92 24.98 -23.46
CA LYS A 448 -48.51 25.96 -22.53
C LYS A 448 -47.52 26.36 -21.43
N THR A 449 -47.23 27.66 -21.37
CA THR A 449 -46.55 28.34 -20.26
C THR A 449 -47.40 28.39 -18.99
N PRO A 450 -46.83 28.23 -17.79
CA PRO A 450 -47.44 28.68 -16.56
C PRO A 450 -46.79 29.97 -16.01
N THR A 451 -47.66 30.92 -15.75
CA THR A 451 -47.53 32.14 -14.96
C THR A 451 -46.74 32.00 -13.64
N LYS A 452 -46.04 33.08 -13.26
CA LYS A 452 -45.51 33.30 -11.90
C LYS A 452 -46.63 33.19 -10.84
N THR A 453 -46.45 32.32 -9.85
CA THR A 453 -47.24 32.33 -8.60
C THR A 453 -46.32 32.41 -7.39
N LYS A 454 -46.52 33.43 -6.55
CA LYS A 454 -45.91 33.50 -5.21
C LYS A 454 -46.59 32.47 -4.30
N ARG A 455 -45.81 31.52 -3.80
CA ARG A 455 -45.99 30.82 -2.52
C ARG A 455 -44.59 30.80 -1.89
N GLY A 456 -44.38 31.14 -0.62
CA GLY A 456 -45.21 30.81 0.54
C GLY A 456 -44.45 29.71 1.30
N LEU A 457 -43.45 30.11 2.09
CA LEU A 457 -42.60 29.21 2.87
C LEU A 457 -43.43 28.53 3.98
N PRO A 458 -43.46 27.19 4.07
CA PRO A 458 -43.97 26.51 5.25
C PRO A 458 -42.87 26.46 6.34
N GLN A 459 -43.17 27.02 7.51
CA GLN A 459 -42.39 26.80 8.73
C GLN A 459 -42.65 25.39 9.27
N SER A 460 -41.73 24.43 9.10
CA SER A 460 -41.79 23.15 9.84
C SER A 460 -40.48 22.36 9.97
N ALA A 461 -39.32 22.96 9.66
CA ALA A 461 -38.01 22.26 9.67
C ALA A 461 -37.17 22.47 10.95
N ALA A 462 -37.79 22.87 12.07
CA ALA A 462 -37.09 23.21 13.32
C ALA A 462 -37.36 22.26 14.51
N ALA A 463 -38.23 21.25 14.35
CA ALA A 463 -38.67 20.39 15.46
C ALA A 463 -37.98 19.00 15.53
N ALA A 464 -37.23 18.59 14.50
CA ALA A 464 -36.67 17.24 14.41
C ALA A 464 -35.24 17.08 14.98
N ALA A 465 -34.56 18.18 15.34
CA ALA A 465 -33.15 18.15 15.76
C ALA A 465 -32.95 18.13 17.30
N ALA A 466 -34.02 18.20 18.09
CA ALA A 466 -33.95 18.37 19.56
C ALA A 466 -34.19 17.07 20.37
N ALA A 467 -34.43 15.93 19.72
CA ALA A 467 -34.85 14.68 20.37
C ALA A 467 -33.74 13.62 20.55
N ALA A 468 -32.54 13.84 20.00
CA ALA A 468 -31.47 12.82 19.93
C ALA A 468 -30.31 13.01 20.93
N ALA A 469 -30.43 13.91 21.90
CA ALA A 469 -29.33 14.33 22.78
C ALA A 469 -29.64 14.18 24.28
N LYS A 470 -30.42 13.16 24.67
CA LYS A 470 -30.93 13.06 26.06
C LYS A 470 -31.02 11.65 26.67
N ASP A 471 -30.29 10.67 26.12
CA ASP A 471 -30.41 9.27 26.56
C ASP A 471 -29.07 8.52 26.68
N TRP A 472 -28.09 9.16 27.33
CA TRP A 472 -26.89 8.50 27.86
C TRP A 472 -26.82 8.78 29.37
N GLY A 473 -27.65 8.05 30.12
CA GLY A 473 -27.61 8.02 31.57
C GLY A 473 -26.40 7.23 32.06
N ALA A 474 -25.77 7.70 33.13
CA ALA A 474 -24.81 6.92 33.89
C ALA A 474 -25.55 6.01 34.87
N GLU A 475 -25.07 4.79 35.08
CA GLU A 475 -25.27 4.08 36.34
C GLU A 475 -24.17 3.05 36.63
N ASP A 476 -23.98 2.82 37.93
CA ASP A 476 -22.81 2.28 38.61
C ASP A 476 -22.41 0.81 38.32
N VAL A 477 -21.11 0.54 38.50
CA VAL A 477 -20.65 -0.71 39.15
C VAL A 477 -19.62 -0.38 40.21
N ALA A 478 -19.97 -0.60 41.48
CA ALA A 478 -19.07 -0.45 42.63
C ALA A 478 -18.83 -1.81 43.30
N CYS A 479 -17.57 -2.16 43.59
CA CYS A 479 -17.26 -3.16 44.62
C CYS A 479 -15.81 -3.12 45.16
N ASN A 480 -15.66 -2.41 46.29
CA ASN A 480 -14.73 -2.63 47.41
C ASN A 480 -13.18 -2.47 47.30
N PRO A 481 -12.49 -2.24 48.44
CA PRO A 481 -11.20 -1.50 48.47
C PRO A 481 -10.08 -2.16 49.30
N LYS A 482 -8.89 -1.52 49.37
CA LYS A 482 -8.06 -1.39 50.61
C LYS A 482 -6.79 -0.53 50.39
N TRP A 483 -6.73 0.60 51.10
CA TRP A 483 -5.62 1.13 51.95
C TRP A 483 -4.14 1.09 51.50
N PRO A 484 -3.28 2.03 51.98
CA PRO A 484 -3.52 3.44 52.28
C PRO A 484 -2.41 4.38 51.73
N ALA A 485 -2.64 5.69 51.82
CA ALA A 485 -1.62 6.69 51.51
C ALA A 485 -0.51 6.76 52.58
N LEU A 486 0.71 7.14 52.18
CA LEU A 486 1.76 7.58 53.10
C LEU A 486 2.32 8.94 52.68
N VAL A 487 2.39 9.84 53.65
CA VAL A 487 2.72 11.26 53.49
C VAL A 487 4.24 11.45 53.54
N SER A 488 4.78 12.31 52.66
CA SER A 488 5.97 13.08 53.02
C SER A 488 5.85 14.53 52.51
N ARG A 489 6.04 15.48 53.44
CA ARG A 489 6.29 16.89 53.16
C ARG A 489 7.80 17.13 53.22
N SER A 490 8.30 18.06 52.41
CA SER A 490 9.54 18.88 52.56
C SER A 490 10.31 18.96 51.23
N ALA A 491 11.03 20.03 50.91
CA ALA A 491 10.91 21.41 51.37
C ALA A 491 11.49 22.35 50.29
N SER A 492 11.03 23.60 50.27
CA SER A 492 11.45 24.63 49.31
C SER A 492 12.91 25.06 49.49
N LYS A 493 13.55 25.52 48.40
CA LYS A 493 14.21 26.85 48.36
C LYS A 493 14.79 27.19 46.97
N LYS A 494 14.40 28.39 46.46
CA LYS A 494 15.17 29.35 45.62
C LYS A 494 15.70 28.84 44.25
N ALA A 495 15.68 29.55 43.13
CA ALA A 495 15.07 30.83 42.69
C ALA A 495 15.10 30.81 41.11
N ALA A 496 14.83 31.84 40.30
CA ALA A 496 14.58 33.27 40.54
C ALA A 496 13.79 33.95 39.39
N GLN A 497 13.20 35.11 39.69
CA GLN A 497 13.26 36.35 38.88
C GLN A 497 12.88 36.31 37.38
N LYS A 498 11.67 36.78 37.08
CA LYS A 498 11.38 37.62 35.90
C LYS A 498 10.37 38.71 36.25
N SER A 499 10.72 39.95 35.94
CA SER A 499 9.90 41.14 36.19
C SER A 499 8.78 41.29 35.15
N SER A 500 7.71 41.98 35.51
CA SER A 500 6.64 42.44 34.60
C SER A 500 6.06 43.77 35.08
N CYS A 501 5.28 44.42 34.22
CA CYS A 501 4.69 45.78 34.37
C CYS A 501 5.70 46.94 34.25
N ILE A 502 5.35 48.13 33.75
CA ILE A 502 4.03 48.78 33.62
C ILE A 502 3.80 49.35 32.19
N ILE A 503 2.52 49.49 31.80
CA ILE A 503 2.04 50.26 30.64
C ILE A 503 1.87 51.73 31.01
N SER A 504 2.36 52.64 30.17
CA SER A 504 1.82 53.98 29.95
C SER A 504 2.07 54.39 28.51
#